data_AF-A0A4P7GV86-F1
#
_entry.id   AF-A0A4P7GV86-F1
#
_cell.length_a   1.000
_cell.length_b   1.000
_cell.length_c   1.000
_cell.angle_alpha   90.00
_cell.angle_beta   90.00
_cell.angle_gamma   90.00
#
_symmetry.space_group_name_H-M   'P 1'
#
loop_
_entity.id
_entity.type
_entity.pdbx_description
1 polymer ?
#
loop_
_entity_poly.entity_id
_entity_poly.type
_entity_poly.pdbx_seq_one_letter_code
_entity_poly.pdbx_strand_id
1 'polypeptide(L)'
;MSTEGPGDREGRTGGPPGARPGGAGARPGAGADADPGAHPRPPRGGAMDGPDGPGRGAGPPQAAGPADPRREAAGPTDPRREADGAADPRRTGGEAEPAGAAPGGRRPPAAGAGVGRVLQGWWRRTAAGAGQGWQALGGWRGIAQRLRTDRRWQVGAVAVGILLLILATLPGGGSPQGQPPLRKPAGLTRPEVLGFFENGWSPIFGDSFPSVRKRPDLLDSISPFWYSIRSDGSLWPQEIRQEVIDFARQHGIRMIPLFNLLQSGGNEAGFLVDPAARSRAVQAIVAEVRQRGYDGVNIDFELLPPEAEPLMSAFIRELDRALPTDKRLDIAAFPKVDVDPSVHGGHNWRVFAQHADQVILMAYDRHYLGSQPGPVSPAGWVEANLKEMLDAGIPGGKILLGVGAYGYDWPAGAGPGNEAHSTPVPLWQVKRILDRHGIRPRWDRASQNPHFTYTGEDGQPREIWYLDERVLQQRLDMVRKYSLGGIAIWRLGYEDDAFWNVIERAYGPRRGGAGR
;
A
#
# COMPACT_ATOMS: atom_id res chain seq x y z
N MET A 1 28.81 41.29 -45.03
CA MET A 1 29.90 42.22 -44.65
C MET A 1 29.96 42.18 -43.13
N SER A 2 30.76 41.26 -42.58
CA SER A 2 32.16 41.47 -42.16
C SER A 2 32.15 41.76 -40.65
N THR A 3 32.54 40.85 -39.75
CA THR A 3 33.95 40.49 -39.37
C THR A 3 34.71 41.74 -38.87
N GLU A 4 35.45 41.75 -37.75
CA GLU A 4 36.25 40.71 -37.08
C GLU A 4 36.34 40.95 -35.54
N GLY A 5 36.93 40.00 -34.78
CA GLY A 5 37.63 40.29 -33.51
C GLY A 5 39.12 40.59 -33.79
N PRO A 6 40.12 40.19 -32.97
CA PRO A 6 40.09 39.70 -31.58
C PRO A 6 41.14 40.45 -30.69
N GLY A 7 41.53 39.94 -29.51
CA GLY A 7 42.80 40.34 -28.88
C GLY A 7 42.96 40.12 -27.36
N ASP A 8 43.40 38.93 -26.94
CA ASP A 8 43.91 38.67 -25.58
C ASP A 8 45.37 39.12 -25.39
N ARG A 9 45.78 39.44 -24.15
CA ARG A 9 47.07 38.98 -23.55
C ARG A 9 47.24 39.29 -22.06
N GLU A 10 47.61 38.23 -21.32
CA GLU A 10 48.67 38.09 -20.29
C GLU A 10 49.31 39.39 -19.71
N GLY A 11 49.68 39.50 -18.43
CA GLY A 11 49.82 38.55 -17.31
C GLY A 11 50.91 39.07 -16.31
N ARG A 12 51.19 38.32 -15.21
CA ARG A 12 52.19 38.62 -14.12
C ARG A 12 51.79 39.74 -13.12
N THR A 13 52.24 39.81 -11.85
CA THR A 13 52.91 38.88 -10.89
C THR A 13 52.87 39.50 -9.48
N GLY A 14 52.81 38.68 -8.42
CA GLY A 14 53.42 38.98 -7.11
C GLY A 14 52.56 39.67 -6.03
N GLY A 15 52.45 39.04 -4.85
CA GLY A 15 52.17 39.72 -3.57
C GLY A 15 53.46 40.29 -2.95
N PRO A 16 53.62 40.42 -1.60
CA PRO A 16 52.76 39.99 -0.48
C PRO A 16 52.57 41.19 0.52
N PRO A 17 52.57 41.05 1.87
CA PRO A 17 52.13 39.98 2.78
C PRO A 17 51.02 40.45 3.76
N GLY A 18 50.58 39.59 4.67
CA GLY A 18 49.83 40.00 5.88
C GLY A 18 50.37 39.30 7.13
N ALA A 19 50.01 39.77 8.34
CA ALA A 19 50.05 38.98 9.59
C ALA A 19 49.45 39.68 10.85
N ARG A 20 48.39 39.09 11.43
CA ARG A 20 48.25 38.74 12.89
C ARG A 20 48.15 39.92 13.93
N PRO A 21 48.05 39.67 15.27
CA PRO A 21 46.95 38.96 16.01
C PRO A 21 46.56 39.54 17.42
N GLY A 22 45.59 38.92 18.11
CA GLY A 22 45.40 38.95 19.60
C GLY A 22 44.71 40.19 20.20
N GLY A 23 44.17 40.22 21.44
CA GLY A 23 43.93 39.26 22.55
C GLY A 23 42.88 39.88 23.54
N ALA A 24 42.06 39.14 24.30
CA ALA A 24 42.28 38.50 25.63
C ALA A 24 42.08 39.38 26.91
N GLY A 25 41.24 38.92 27.86
CA GLY A 25 41.06 39.42 29.26
C GLY A 25 39.88 40.41 29.51
N ALA A 26 39.26 40.57 30.70
CA ALA A 26 39.20 39.78 31.97
C ALA A 26 38.01 40.29 32.87
N ARG A 27 37.62 39.56 33.95
CA ARG A 27 36.68 39.93 35.06
C ARG A 27 37.49 40.53 36.27
N PRO A 28 36.98 40.91 37.49
CA PRO A 28 35.68 40.64 38.19
C PRO A 28 35.09 41.73 39.18
N GLY A 29 34.07 41.36 39.99
CA GLY A 29 33.51 42.05 41.21
C GLY A 29 31.97 42.24 41.16
N ALA A 30 31.05 41.74 42.02
CA ALA A 30 30.91 41.55 43.50
C ALA A 30 30.49 42.84 44.27
N GLY A 31 29.46 42.90 45.15
CA GLY A 31 28.45 41.91 45.63
C GLY A 31 27.48 42.51 46.70
N ALA A 32 26.73 41.67 47.44
CA ALA A 32 25.82 41.92 48.61
C ALA A 32 24.32 42.27 48.31
N ASP A 33 23.30 41.86 49.10
CA ASP A 33 23.19 40.83 50.16
C ASP A 33 21.71 40.46 50.51
N ALA A 34 21.52 39.38 51.28
CA ALA A 34 20.38 39.02 52.16
C ALA A 34 19.02 38.51 51.61
N ASP A 35 18.69 37.28 52.04
CA ASP A 35 17.35 36.68 52.30
C ASP A 35 17.23 36.53 53.84
N PRO A 36 16.03 36.66 54.49
CA PRO A 36 15.25 35.45 54.77
C PRO A 36 13.71 35.62 54.72
N GLY A 37 13.04 34.56 54.24
CA GLY A 37 11.60 34.47 54.01
C GLY A 37 10.61 34.57 55.19
N ALA A 38 9.32 34.54 54.82
CA ALA A 38 8.19 34.13 55.67
C ALA A 38 6.95 33.79 54.83
N HIS A 39 6.30 32.65 55.11
CA HIS A 39 4.92 32.40 54.68
C HIS A 39 3.94 33.24 55.52
N PRO A 40 2.78 33.60 54.96
CA PRO A 40 1.55 33.29 55.69
C PRO A 40 0.44 32.66 54.83
N ARG A 41 -0.23 31.66 55.42
CA ARG A 41 -1.65 31.34 55.18
C ARG A 41 -2.46 31.89 56.38
N PRO A 42 -3.80 31.84 56.37
CA PRO A 42 -4.76 32.56 55.53
C PRO A 42 -5.62 33.49 56.44
N PRO A 43 -6.81 33.94 56.02
CA PRO A 43 -7.92 34.18 56.96
C PRO A 43 -9.03 33.13 56.85
N ARG A 44 -9.68 32.83 57.98
CA ARG A 44 -10.80 31.86 58.11
C ARG A 44 -11.83 32.41 59.13
N GLY A 45 -13.13 32.38 58.80
CA GLY A 45 -14.26 32.66 59.71
C GLY A 45 -14.42 34.13 60.13
N GLY A 46 -15.60 34.63 60.55
CA GLY A 46 -16.97 34.11 60.68
C GLY A 46 -17.91 35.33 60.94
N ALA A 47 -19.21 35.27 61.24
CA ALA A 47 -20.16 34.17 61.53
C ALA A 47 -21.62 34.74 61.53
N MET A 48 -22.60 33.95 61.99
CA MET A 48 -24.00 34.31 62.35
C MET A 48 -24.97 34.53 61.15
N ASP A 49 -26.18 33.96 61.08
CA ASP A 49 -26.97 33.12 62.02
C ASP A 49 -27.81 32.03 61.30
N GLY A 50 -28.21 30.99 62.04
CA GLY A 50 -29.19 29.96 61.64
C GLY A 50 -30.63 30.28 62.10
N PRO A 51 -31.51 29.30 62.42
CA PRO A 51 -31.34 27.83 62.51
C PRO A 51 -31.98 27.10 61.29
N ASP A 52 -32.35 25.81 61.24
CA ASP A 52 -32.34 24.67 62.18
C ASP A 52 -32.20 23.31 61.41
N GLY A 53 -32.44 22.17 62.08
CA GLY A 53 -32.50 20.81 61.52
C GLY A 53 -33.86 20.12 61.78
N PRO A 54 -33.92 18.79 62.07
CA PRO A 54 -32.89 17.73 62.09
C PRO A 54 -33.21 16.56 61.10
N GLY A 55 -32.48 15.44 60.97
CA GLY A 55 -31.16 15.01 61.46
C GLY A 55 -30.99 13.47 61.46
N ARG A 56 -29.75 12.97 61.24
CA ARG A 56 -29.23 11.58 61.47
C ARG A 56 -29.83 10.42 60.61
N GLY A 57 -29.08 9.40 60.16
CA GLY A 57 -27.62 9.18 60.17
C GLY A 57 -27.19 7.81 59.60
N ALA A 58 -25.86 7.65 59.44
CA ALA A 58 -25.03 6.44 59.65
C ALA A 58 -25.07 5.21 58.71
N GLY A 59 -23.86 4.76 58.28
CA GLY A 59 -23.52 3.33 58.06
C GLY A 59 -23.39 2.83 56.61
N PRO A 60 -22.29 2.13 56.23
CA PRO A 60 -22.12 1.45 54.93
C PRO A 60 -22.26 -0.09 55.03
N PRO A 61 -22.39 -0.78 53.88
CA PRO A 61 -21.82 -2.12 53.65
C PRO A 61 -20.96 -2.16 52.37
N GLN A 62 -19.75 -2.71 52.36
CA GLN A 62 -19.34 -4.13 52.45
C GLN A 62 -19.58 -4.98 51.19
N ALA A 63 -18.60 -5.84 50.91
CA ALA A 63 -18.48 -6.62 49.68
C ALA A 63 -19.17 -8.00 49.75
N ALA A 64 -19.40 -8.62 48.60
CA ALA A 64 -19.70 -10.04 48.49
C ALA A 64 -19.00 -10.66 47.26
N GLY A 65 -18.37 -11.82 47.48
CA GLY A 65 -17.79 -12.68 46.45
C GLY A 65 -18.80 -13.69 45.87
N PRO A 66 -18.31 -14.72 45.16
CA PRO A 66 -19.04 -15.35 44.05
C PRO A 66 -19.96 -16.53 44.44
N ALA A 67 -20.85 -16.90 43.52
CA ALA A 67 -21.65 -18.12 43.61
C ALA A 67 -21.87 -18.81 42.24
N ASP A 68 -21.58 -20.11 42.22
CA ASP A 68 -21.83 -21.19 41.25
C ASP A 68 -21.72 -22.49 42.10
N PRO A 69 -22.33 -23.67 41.83
CA PRO A 69 -23.08 -24.11 40.63
C PRO A 69 -24.39 -24.93 40.86
N ARG A 70 -25.02 -25.33 39.73
CA ARG A 70 -25.60 -26.68 39.40
C ARG A 70 -27.11 -26.82 39.10
N ARG A 71 -27.34 -27.36 37.88
CA ARG A 71 -28.27 -28.45 37.46
C ARG A 71 -29.81 -28.23 37.44
N GLU A 72 -30.35 -28.34 36.22
CA GLU A 72 -31.32 -29.37 35.73
C GLU A 72 -31.31 -29.25 34.17
N ALA A 73 -31.18 -30.26 33.28
CA ALA A 73 -31.54 -31.68 33.21
C ALA A 73 -32.89 -31.98 32.51
N ALA A 74 -32.91 -32.01 31.17
CA ALA A 74 -33.89 -32.75 30.36
C ALA A 74 -33.29 -33.15 28.99
N GLY A 75 -33.59 -34.35 28.51
CA GLY A 75 -33.04 -34.95 27.27
C GLY A 75 -33.96 -34.84 26.04
N PRO A 76 -33.55 -35.42 24.89
CA PRO A 76 -34.13 -35.13 23.57
C PRO A 76 -35.28 -36.07 23.15
N THR A 77 -36.03 -35.63 22.13
CA THR A 77 -37.00 -36.46 21.40
C THR A 77 -36.72 -36.46 19.89
N ASP A 78 -36.52 -37.65 19.33
CA ASP A 78 -36.58 -37.98 17.89
C ASP A 78 -37.93 -38.66 17.59
N PRO A 79 -38.46 -38.56 16.36
CA PRO A 79 -38.77 -39.81 15.66
C PRO A 79 -38.47 -39.82 14.14
N ARG A 80 -37.45 -40.61 13.77
CA ARG A 80 -37.39 -41.63 12.69
C ARG A 80 -38.37 -41.52 11.50
N ARG A 81 -37.81 -41.67 10.27
CA ARG A 81 -38.04 -42.88 9.44
C ARG A 81 -37.10 -43.05 8.23
N GLU A 82 -36.59 -44.27 8.06
CA GLU A 82 -36.37 -45.07 6.82
C GLU A 82 -35.69 -44.41 5.58
N ALA A 83 -34.71 -45.02 4.88
CA ALA A 83 -34.05 -46.32 5.03
C ALA A 83 -32.68 -46.40 4.31
N ASP A 84 -31.79 -47.23 4.88
CA ASP A 84 -30.83 -48.22 4.33
C ASP A 84 -30.22 -48.09 2.89
N GLY A 85 -28.98 -48.54 2.63
CA GLY A 85 -28.04 -49.33 3.44
C GLY A 85 -26.57 -49.11 3.07
N ALA A 86 -25.63 -49.30 4.02
CA ALA A 86 -24.87 -50.55 4.27
C ALA A 86 -23.66 -50.72 3.31
N ALA A 87 -22.45 -50.34 3.72
CA ALA A 87 -21.45 -51.11 4.50
C ALA A 87 -20.54 -51.99 3.58
N ASP A 88 -19.20 -51.81 3.48
CA ASP A 88 -18.11 -51.83 4.51
C ASP A 88 -17.76 -53.27 4.97
N PRO A 89 -16.50 -53.65 5.28
CA PRO A 89 -15.25 -53.56 4.51
C PRO A 89 -14.48 -54.91 4.48
N ARG A 90 -13.21 -54.93 4.01
CA ARG A 90 -12.04 -55.30 4.86
C ARG A 90 -10.67 -55.19 4.16
N ARG A 91 -9.63 -55.13 5.00
CA ARG A 91 -8.18 -55.00 4.74
C ARG A 91 -7.51 -56.32 4.31
N THR A 92 -6.20 -56.23 4.04
CA THR A 92 -5.19 -57.27 3.71
C THR A 92 -5.15 -57.64 2.22
N GLY A 93 -4.00 -57.86 1.58
CA GLY A 93 -2.61 -57.70 2.02
C GLY A 93 -1.68 -58.72 1.34
N GLY A 94 -0.50 -58.30 0.87
CA GLY A 94 0.58 -59.20 0.43
C GLY A 94 0.90 -59.22 -1.07
N GLU A 95 2.22 -59.20 -1.35
CA GLU A 95 2.94 -59.84 -2.47
C GLU A 95 2.65 -59.41 -3.93
N ALA A 96 3.55 -59.52 -4.90
CA ALA A 96 4.99 -59.20 -5.04
C ALA A 96 5.47 -59.82 -6.37
N GLU A 97 5.67 -59.00 -7.42
CA GLU A 97 6.51 -59.27 -8.61
C GLU A 97 6.18 -60.54 -9.47
N PRO A 98 6.91 -60.82 -10.59
CA PRO A 98 7.93 -60.04 -11.32
C PRO A 98 7.40 -59.63 -12.72
N ALA A 99 8.13 -59.18 -13.76
CA ALA A 99 9.56 -58.95 -14.03
C ALA A 99 9.71 -57.87 -15.14
N GLY A 100 10.94 -57.56 -15.59
CA GLY A 100 11.16 -57.18 -17.02
C GLY A 100 12.12 -56.04 -17.39
N ALA A 101 13.43 -56.23 -17.17
CA ALA A 101 14.54 -55.68 -17.97
C ALA A 101 14.68 -54.14 -18.23
N ALA A 102 15.72 -53.56 -17.62
CA ALA A 102 16.47 -52.40 -18.11
C ALA A 102 17.54 -52.87 -19.16
N PRO A 103 18.52 -52.06 -19.66
CA PRO A 103 18.83 -50.64 -19.43
C PRO A 103 19.19 -49.82 -20.70
N GLY A 104 19.51 -48.52 -20.54
CA GLY A 104 20.11 -47.72 -21.62
C GLY A 104 20.27 -46.23 -21.30
N GLY A 105 21.30 -45.85 -20.55
CA GLY A 105 21.54 -44.45 -20.17
C GLY A 105 22.40 -43.64 -21.16
N ARG A 106 22.14 -42.32 -21.24
CA ARG A 106 23.13 -41.25 -21.55
C ARG A 106 22.53 -39.87 -21.25
N ARG A 107 23.30 -39.00 -20.57
CA ARG A 107 23.13 -37.54 -20.47
C ARG A 107 24.30 -36.88 -21.24
N PRO A 108 24.28 -35.56 -21.53
CA PRO A 108 23.26 -34.78 -22.24
C PRO A 108 23.92 -34.05 -23.45
N PRO A 109 23.21 -33.10 -24.12
CA PRO A 109 23.92 -31.90 -24.57
C PRO A 109 23.19 -30.58 -24.23
N ALA A 110 23.90 -29.47 -24.45
CA ALA A 110 23.53 -28.12 -24.04
C ALA A 110 22.59 -27.38 -25.02
N ALA A 111 22.26 -26.12 -24.66
CA ALA A 111 21.20 -25.30 -25.24
C ALA A 111 21.43 -24.82 -26.69
N GLY A 112 20.33 -24.51 -27.40
CA GLY A 112 20.32 -23.64 -28.58
C GLY A 112 19.30 -23.99 -29.68
N ALA A 113 18.60 -22.98 -30.21
CA ALA A 113 17.85 -22.98 -31.49
C ALA A 113 16.64 -23.95 -31.64
N GLY A 114 15.59 -23.75 -30.82
CA GLY A 114 14.40 -24.62 -30.77
C GLY A 114 13.01 -24.00 -31.08
N VAL A 115 12.90 -22.81 -31.70
CA VAL A 115 11.57 -22.17 -31.96
C VAL A 115 11.28 -21.88 -33.45
N GLY A 116 12.28 -21.44 -34.23
CA GLY A 116 12.05 -21.01 -35.63
C GLY A 116 11.58 -22.09 -36.61
N ARG A 117 11.94 -23.36 -36.39
CA ARG A 117 11.57 -24.47 -37.30
C ARG A 117 10.10 -24.92 -37.19
N VAL A 118 9.47 -24.75 -36.02
CA VAL A 118 8.05 -25.11 -35.82
C VAL A 118 7.13 -24.14 -36.57
N LEU A 119 7.45 -22.83 -36.52
CA LEU A 119 6.66 -21.79 -37.19
C LEU A 119 6.76 -21.85 -38.73
N GLN A 120 7.94 -22.11 -39.30
CA GLN A 120 8.05 -22.31 -40.76
C GLN A 120 7.28 -23.54 -41.26
N GLY A 121 7.23 -24.62 -40.47
CA GLY A 121 6.43 -25.82 -40.76
C GLY A 121 4.92 -25.63 -40.62
N TRP A 122 4.47 -24.56 -39.96
CA TRP A 122 3.06 -24.16 -39.89
C TRP A 122 2.68 -23.31 -41.10
N TRP A 123 3.48 -22.28 -41.42
CA TRP A 123 3.25 -21.37 -42.56
C TRP A 123 3.20 -22.10 -43.91
N ARG A 124 4.08 -23.08 -44.15
CA ARG A 124 4.06 -23.86 -45.40
C ARG A 124 2.78 -24.71 -45.56
N ARG A 125 2.11 -25.08 -44.46
CA ARG A 125 0.85 -25.85 -44.51
C ARG A 125 -0.37 -24.95 -44.73
N THR A 126 -0.41 -23.76 -44.14
CA THR A 126 -1.49 -22.78 -44.39
C THR A 126 -1.43 -22.21 -45.82
N ALA A 127 -0.24 -21.93 -46.34
CA ALA A 127 -0.06 -21.48 -47.73
C ALA A 127 -0.55 -22.51 -48.76
N ALA A 128 -0.27 -23.80 -48.54
CA ALA A 128 -0.70 -24.89 -49.43
C ALA A 128 -2.23 -25.07 -49.41
N GLY A 129 -2.87 -24.96 -48.25
CA GLY A 129 -4.33 -25.04 -48.11
C GLY A 129 -5.07 -23.92 -48.83
N ALA A 130 -4.55 -22.69 -48.77
CA ALA A 130 -5.13 -21.54 -49.48
C ALA A 130 -5.13 -21.73 -51.01
N GLY A 131 -4.06 -22.30 -51.58
CA GLY A 131 -3.96 -22.59 -53.01
C GLY A 131 -4.96 -23.65 -53.50
N GLN A 132 -5.20 -24.70 -52.70
CA GLN A 132 -6.16 -25.76 -53.05
C GLN A 132 -7.61 -25.25 -53.03
N GLY A 133 -7.99 -24.45 -52.03
CA GLY A 133 -9.31 -23.82 -51.97
C GLY A 133 -9.58 -22.88 -53.14
N TRP A 134 -8.55 -22.17 -53.63
CA TRP A 134 -8.67 -21.23 -54.74
C TRP A 134 -8.91 -21.93 -56.10
N GLN A 135 -8.27 -23.08 -56.33
CA GLN A 135 -8.52 -23.90 -57.51
C GLN A 135 -9.90 -24.58 -57.47
N ALA A 136 -10.33 -25.07 -56.31
CA ALA A 136 -11.66 -25.69 -56.12
C ALA A 136 -12.84 -24.73 -56.38
N LEU A 137 -12.61 -23.42 -56.30
CA LEU A 137 -13.60 -22.39 -56.62
C LEU A 137 -13.59 -21.92 -58.09
N GLY A 138 -12.74 -22.49 -58.94
CA GLY A 138 -12.61 -22.10 -60.36
C GLY A 138 -12.02 -20.70 -60.56
N GLY A 139 -11.26 -20.21 -59.57
CA GLY A 139 -10.71 -18.85 -59.54
C GLY A 139 -11.78 -17.76 -59.71
N TRP A 140 -11.36 -16.59 -60.20
CA TRP A 140 -12.24 -15.43 -60.38
C TRP A 140 -13.44 -15.69 -61.31
N ARG A 141 -13.32 -16.57 -62.30
CA ARG A 141 -14.43 -16.92 -63.20
C ARG A 141 -15.50 -17.75 -62.49
N GLY A 142 -15.12 -18.76 -61.71
CA GLY A 142 -16.06 -19.58 -60.94
C GLY A 142 -16.77 -18.80 -59.84
N ILE A 143 -16.06 -17.89 -59.16
CA ILE A 143 -16.66 -16.97 -58.18
C ILE A 143 -17.66 -16.01 -58.85
N ALA A 144 -17.29 -15.38 -59.97
CA ALA A 144 -18.18 -14.48 -60.71
C ALA A 144 -19.44 -15.18 -61.25
N GLN A 145 -19.34 -16.46 -61.65
CA GLN A 145 -20.49 -17.26 -62.06
C GLN A 145 -21.42 -17.56 -60.88
N ARG A 146 -20.89 -18.01 -59.73
CA ARG A 146 -21.68 -18.28 -58.52
C ARG A 146 -22.36 -17.02 -57.97
N LEU A 147 -21.72 -15.86 -58.04
CA LEU A 147 -22.33 -14.57 -57.69
C LEU A 147 -23.51 -14.18 -58.61
N ARG A 148 -23.57 -14.70 -59.84
CA ARG A 148 -24.70 -14.46 -60.76
C ARG A 148 -25.84 -15.47 -60.56
N THR A 149 -25.54 -16.71 -60.17
CA THR A 149 -26.51 -17.82 -60.19
C THR A 149 -26.93 -18.36 -58.83
N ASP A 150 -26.19 -18.09 -57.74
CA ASP A 150 -26.50 -18.60 -56.40
C ASP A 150 -26.79 -17.47 -55.40
N ARG A 151 -28.03 -17.45 -54.93
CA ARG A 151 -28.55 -16.45 -53.97
C ARG A 151 -27.80 -16.48 -52.63
N ARG A 152 -27.19 -17.61 -52.23
CA ARG A 152 -26.36 -17.70 -51.01
C ARG A 152 -25.04 -16.97 -51.18
N TRP A 153 -24.42 -17.05 -52.35
CA TRP A 153 -23.21 -16.28 -52.69
C TRP A 153 -23.50 -14.79 -52.82
N GLN A 154 -24.67 -14.42 -53.34
CA GLN A 154 -25.13 -13.02 -53.38
C GLN A 154 -25.31 -12.44 -51.97
N VAL A 155 -26.00 -13.15 -51.07
CA VAL A 155 -26.14 -12.73 -49.66
C VAL A 155 -24.79 -12.65 -48.95
N GLY A 156 -23.89 -13.62 -49.18
CA GLY A 156 -22.52 -13.59 -48.66
C GLY A 156 -21.71 -12.39 -49.17
N ALA A 157 -21.81 -12.04 -50.45
CA ALA A 157 -21.14 -10.87 -51.01
C ALA A 157 -21.71 -9.54 -50.52
N VAL A 158 -23.02 -9.46 -50.27
CA VAL A 158 -23.65 -8.30 -49.62
C VAL A 158 -23.17 -8.18 -48.17
N ALA A 159 -23.08 -9.29 -47.42
CA ALA A 159 -22.55 -9.28 -46.05
C ALA A 159 -21.07 -8.86 -45.99
N VAL A 160 -20.23 -9.35 -46.90
CA VAL A 160 -18.82 -8.92 -47.03
C VAL A 160 -18.73 -7.46 -47.48
N GLY A 161 -19.59 -7.02 -48.40
CA GLY A 161 -19.68 -5.62 -48.84
C GLY A 161 -20.06 -4.67 -47.70
N ILE A 162 -21.04 -5.04 -46.87
CA ILE A 162 -21.44 -4.31 -45.68
C ILE A 162 -20.30 -4.31 -44.63
N LEU A 163 -19.64 -5.44 -44.41
CA LEU A 163 -18.49 -5.53 -43.50
C LEU A 163 -17.32 -4.63 -43.95
N LEU A 164 -17.05 -4.59 -45.26
CA LEU A 164 -16.05 -3.68 -45.84
C LEU A 164 -16.49 -2.21 -45.79
N LEU A 165 -17.78 -1.91 -45.93
CA LEU A 165 -18.32 -0.57 -45.72
C LEU A 165 -18.15 -0.12 -44.26
N ILE A 166 -18.46 -1.00 -43.30
CA ILE A 166 -18.28 -0.75 -41.86
C ILE A 166 -16.79 -0.50 -41.57
N LEU A 167 -15.88 -1.34 -42.09
CA LEU A 167 -14.42 -1.14 -42.00
C LEU A 167 -13.93 0.16 -42.66
N ALA A 168 -14.59 0.62 -43.74
CA ALA A 168 -14.27 1.89 -44.41
C ALA A 168 -14.89 3.13 -43.73
N THR A 169 -15.93 2.95 -42.89
CA THR A 169 -16.53 4.02 -42.07
C THR A 169 -15.96 4.09 -40.64
N LEU A 170 -15.15 3.12 -40.21
CA LEU A 170 -14.27 3.32 -39.06
C LEU A 170 -13.31 4.48 -39.38
N PRO A 171 -13.19 5.50 -38.51
CA PRO A 171 -12.32 6.64 -38.75
C PRO A 171 -10.88 6.15 -38.91
N GLY A 172 -10.35 6.30 -40.13
CA GLY A 172 -9.08 5.70 -40.52
C GLY A 172 -7.93 6.28 -39.71
N GLY A 173 -7.05 5.40 -39.23
CA GLY A 173 -5.66 5.74 -38.93
C GLY A 173 -5.46 6.94 -38.00
N GLY A 174 -6.23 7.02 -36.91
CA GLY A 174 -5.75 7.78 -35.77
C GLY A 174 -4.38 7.22 -35.37
N SER A 175 -3.31 7.98 -35.62
CA SER A 175 -1.99 7.77 -35.00
C SER A 175 -2.20 7.39 -33.55
N PRO A 176 -1.47 6.39 -32.99
CA PRO A 176 -1.69 5.95 -31.62
C PRO A 176 -1.73 7.18 -30.73
N GLN A 177 -2.91 7.51 -30.21
CA GLN A 177 -3.11 8.76 -29.49
C GLN A 177 -2.09 8.73 -28.37
N GLY A 178 -1.13 9.66 -28.44
CA GLY A 178 -0.06 9.72 -27.46
C GLY A 178 -0.72 9.67 -26.11
N GLN A 179 -0.31 8.71 -25.28
CA GLN A 179 -0.79 8.61 -23.90
C GLN A 179 -0.80 10.03 -23.34
N PRO A 180 -1.92 10.53 -22.78
CA PRO A 180 -1.96 11.89 -22.25
C PRO A 180 -0.72 12.01 -21.35
N PRO A 181 0.16 13.00 -21.62
CA PRO A 181 1.51 12.97 -21.08
C PRO A 181 1.40 12.84 -19.57
N LEU A 182 1.90 11.72 -19.04
CA LEU A 182 1.81 11.35 -17.64
C LEU A 182 2.08 12.59 -16.80
N ARG A 183 1.20 12.89 -15.84
CA ARG A 183 1.27 14.11 -15.03
C ARG A 183 2.60 14.05 -14.30
N LYS A 184 3.62 14.73 -14.84
CA LYS A 184 4.99 14.49 -14.40
C LYS A 184 5.06 14.82 -12.91
N PRO A 185 5.46 13.87 -12.04
CA PRO A 185 5.74 14.18 -10.66
C PRO A 185 6.73 15.36 -10.65
N ALA A 186 6.34 16.45 -10.01
CA ALA A 186 7.04 17.72 -10.16
C ALA A 186 8.45 17.62 -9.57
N GLY A 187 9.45 17.50 -10.45
CA GLY A 187 10.85 17.81 -10.17
C GLY A 187 11.49 17.12 -8.96
N LEU A 188 11.05 15.91 -8.58
CA LEU A 188 11.69 15.17 -7.49
C LEU A 188 13.15 14.87 -7.84
N THR A 189 14.07 15.46 -7.06
CA THR A 189 15.53 15.32 -7.23
C THR A 189 16.10 14.09 -6.51
N ARG A 190 15.25 13.37 -5.78
CA ARG A 190 15.53 12.16 -5.01
C ARG A 190 14.25 11.29 -4.96
N PRO A 191 14.32 9.99 -4.63
CA PRO A 191 13.14 9.18 -4.39
C PRO A 191 12.24 9.78 -3.29
N GLU A 192 10.93 9.62 -3.44
CA GLU A 192 9.92 10.16 -2.55
C GLU A 192 9.89 9.47 -1.18
N VAL A 193 9.60 10.23 -0.14
CA VAL A 193 9.19 9.74 1.17
C VAL A 193 7.78 10.26 1.43
N LEU A 194 6.80 9.39 1.19
CA LEU A 194 5.40 9.59 1.57
C LEU A 194 5.18 9.01 2.97
N GLY A 195 4.39 9.70 3.80
CA GLY A 195 3.94 9.16 5.08
C GLY A 195 2.42 9.11 5.19
N PHE A 196 1.87 7.94 5.53
CA PHE A 196 0.45 7.84 5.88
C PHE A 196 0.21 8.51 7.25
N PHE A 197 -0.87 9.27 7.34
CA PHE A 197 -1.18 10.14 8.48
C PHE A 197 -2.54 9.77 9.09
N GLU A 198 -2.58 9.68 10.43
CA GLU A 198 -3.77 9.39 11.23
C GLU A 198 -3.96 10.42 12.35
N ASN A 199 -5.20 10.72 12.71
CA ASN A 199 -5.51 11.76 13.70
C ASN A 199 -5.23 11.38 15.15
N GLY A 200 -5.17 10.10 15.49
CA GLY A 200 -4.92 9.65 16.86
C GLY A 200 -6.11 8.95 17.55
N TRP A 201 -6.89 8.14 16.83
CA TRP A 201 -8.16 7.58 17.30
C TRP A 201 -8.09 6.62 18.50
N SER A 202 -6.91 6.15 18.89
CA SER A 202 -6.71 5.18 19.98
C SER A 202 -5.30 5.29 20.57
N PRO A 203 -5.06 4.86 21.83
CA PRO A 203 -3.71 4.80 22.40
C PRO A 203 -2.70 3.99 21.58
N ILE A 204 -3.18 2.96 20.86
CA ILE A 204 -2.36 2.18 19.91
C ILE A 204 -2.24 2.95 18.59
N PHE A 205 -3.35 3.52 18.11
CA PHE A 205 -3.38 4.36 16.91
C PHE A 205 -3.15 5.84 17.23
N GLY A 206 -1.98 6.19 17.80
CA GLY A 206 -1.64 7.56 18.19
C GLY A 206 -1.46 8.56 17.03
N ASP A 207 -1.59 9.86 17.32
CA ASP A 207 -1.54 10.98 16.34
C ASP A 207 -0.22 11.00 15.53
N SER A 208 -0.33 11.12 14.21
CA SER A 208 0.81 11.26 13.29
C SER A 208 1.45 12.66 13.30
N PHE A 209 0.75 13.70 13.74
CA PHE A 209 1.24 15.08 13.63
C PHE A 209 2.53 15.38 14.41
N PRO A 210 2.77 14.83 15.62
CA PRO A 210 4.07 14.96 16.29
C PRO A 210 5.24 14.42 15.46
N SER A 211 5.05 13.32 14.70
CA SER A 211 6.06 12.77 13.79
C SER A 211 6.32 13.70 12.61
N VAL A 212 5.25 14.17 11.94
CA VAL A 212 5.34 15.15 10.84
C VAL A 212 6.09 16.41 11.26
N ARG A 213 5.81 16.93 12.46
CA ARG A 213 6.47 18.13 13.00
C ARG A 213 7.93 17.87 13.43
N LYS A 214 8.32 16.62 13.69
CA LYS A 214 9.68 16.24 14.08
C LYS A 214 10.63 16.23 12.89
N ARG A 215 10.22 15.66 11.75
CA ARG A 215 11.04 15.53 10.53
C ARG A 215 10.37 16.06 9.24
N PRO A 216 9.87 17.31 9.21
CA PRO A 216 9.24 17.89 8.00
C PRO A 216 10.24 18.09 6.86
N ASP A 217 11.54 18.08 7.17
CA ASP A 217 12.66 18.11 6.24
C ASP A 217 12.80 16.82 5.42
N LEU A 218 12.34 15.66 5.91
CA LEU A 218 12.48 14.37 5.22
C LEU A 218 11.23 13.98 4.39
N LEU A 219 10.04 14.44 4.79
CA LEU A 219 8.75 14.11 4.17
C LEU A 219 8.48 14.94 2.91
N ASP A 220 8.30 14.29 1.75
CA ASP A 220 7.93 14.96 0.49
C ASP A 220 6.40 15.11 0.33
N SER A 221 5.64 14.20 0.96
CA SER A 221 4.19 14.12 0.90
C SER A 221 3.65 13.44 2.16
N ILE A 222 2.40 13.75 2.51
CA ILE A 222 1.62 12.98 3.48
C ILE A 222 0.26 12.58 2.89
N SER A 223 -0.22 11.43 3.33
CA SER A 223 -1.50 10.84 2.93
C SER A 223 -2.41 10.64 4.14
N PRO A 224 -3.16 11.68 4.57
CA PRO A 224 -4.11 11.56 5.68
C PRO A 224 -5.30 10.63 5.41
N PHE A 225 -5.56 9.72 6.34
CA PHE A 225 -6.74 8.86 6.39
C PHE A 225 -7.95 9.66 6.89
N TRP A 226 -8.52 10.48 6.00
CA TRP A 226 -9.58 11.44 6.36
C TRP A 226 -10.88 11.27 5.59
N TYR A 227 -10.96 10.37 4.60
CA TYR A 227 -12.15 10.24 3.77
C TYR A 227 -12.52 8.78 3.54
N SER A 228 -13.76 8.45 3.83
CA SER A 228 -14.39 7.20 3.39
C SER A 228 -15.49 7.50 2.39
N ILE A 229 -15.72 6.61 1.45
CA ILE A 229 -16.83 6.72 0.49
C ILE A 229 -18.00 5.85 0.98
N ARG A 230 -19.20 6.44 1.06
CA ARG A 230 -20.45 5.72 1.34
C ARG A 230 -20.92 4.97 0.10
N SER A 231 -21.77 3.96 0.29
CA SER A 231 -22.36 3.16 -0.80
C SER A 231 -23.23 3.96 -1.80
N ASP A 232 -23.64 5.19 -1.47
CA ASP A 232 -24.33 6.11 -2.38
C ASP A 232 -23.38 6.99 -3.23
N GLY A 233 -22.07 6.91 -2.98
CA GLY A 233 -21.04 7.73 -3.61
C GLY A 233 -20.75 9.06 -2.92
N SER A 234 -21.30 9.33 -1.73
CA SER A 234 -20.99 10.53 -0.95
C SER A 234 -19.76 10.35 -0.05
N LEU A 235 -19.03 11.43 0.24
CA LEU A 235 -17.89 11.41 1.15
C LEU A 235 -18.32 11.46 2.63
N TRP A 236 -17.73 10.58 3.43
CA TRP A 236 -17.72 10.63 4.90
C TRP A 236 -16.34 11.16 5.35
N PRO A 237 -16.23 12.43 5.78
CA PRO A 237 -14.98 12.96 6.31
C PRO A 237 -14.75 12.53 7.77
N GLN A 238 -13.54 12.06 8.08
CA GLN A 238 -13.09 11.65 9.40
C GLN A 238 -12.13 12.74 9.97
N GLU A 239 -12.72 13.79 10.57
CA GLU A 239 -12.02 14.91 11.23
C GLU A 239 -10.84 15.51 10.42
N ILE A 240 -11.15 16.42 9.50
CA ILE A 240 -10.14 17.08 8.66
C ILE A 240 -9.45 18.19 9.47
N ARG A 241 -8.16 18.02 9.75
CA ARG A 241 -7.36 18.93 10.59
C ARG A 241 -6.69 20.04 9.77
N GLN A 242 -7.22 21.25 9.83
CA GLN A 242 -6.73 22.39 9.04
C GLN A 242 -5.28 22.76 9.39
N GLU A 243 -4.88 22.62 10.66
CA GLU A 243 -3.52 22.91 11.12
C GLU A 243 -2.47 21.97 10.51
N VAL A 244 -2.87 20.76 10.10
CA VAL A 244 -2.00 19.81 9.39
C VAL A 244 -1.83 20.23 7.92
N ILE A 245 -2.91 20.68 7.28
CA ILE A 245 -2.89 21.24 5.91
C ILE A 245 -1.98 22.48 5.86
N ASP A 246 -2.15 23.40 6.80
CA ASP A 246 -1.40 24.65 6.85
C ASP A 246 0.08 24.40 7.18
N PHE A 247 0.39 23.50 8.11
CA PHE A 247 1.77 23.09 8.39
C PHE A 247 2.43 22.43 7.18
N ALA A 248 1.73 21.50 6.52
CA ALA A 248 2.25 20.85 5.31
C ALA A 248 2.55 21.88 4.22
N ARG A 249 1.64 22.81 3.96
CA ARG A 249 1.83 23.92 3.00
C ARG A 249 3.01 24.82 3.39
N GLN A 250 3.13 25.20 4.67
CA GLN A 250 4.24 26.02 5.18
C GLN A 250 5.60 25.35 4.98
N HIS A 251 5.67 24.02 5.12
CA HIS A 251 6.87 23.23 4.91
C HIS A 251 7.03 22.69 3.48
N GLY A 252 6.12 23.01 2.55
CA GLY A 252 6.13 22.48 1.18
C GLY A 252 6.03 20.94 1.12
N ILE A 253 5.33 20.32 2.06
CA ILE A 253 4.96 18.90 2.05
C ILE A 253 3.66 18.77 1.26
N ARG A 254 3.59 17.86 0.29
CA ARG A 254 2.38 17.69 -0.52
C ARG A 254 1.27 16.98 0.24
N MET A 255 0.05 17.47 0.12
CA MET A 255 -1.16 16.86 0.67
C MET A 255 -1.81 15.95 -0.37
N ILE A 256 -1.78 14.63 -0.13
CA ILE A 256 -2.40 13.62 -1.02
C ILE A 256 -3.36 12.75 -0.19
N PRO A 257 -4.54 13.27 0.22
CA PRO A 257 -5.39 12.56 1.17
C PRO A 257 -5.95 11.25 0.63
N LEU A 258 -6.16 10.34 1.57
CA LEU A 258 -6.59 8.98 1.34
C LEU A 258 -8.11 8.89 1.34
N PHE A 259 -8.64 8.21 0.33
CA PHE A 259 -10.05 7.91 0.15
C PHE A 259 -10.22 6.38 0.18
N ASN A 260 -10.82 5.87 1.25
CA ASN A 260 -11.07 4.44 1.44
C ASN A 260 -12.55 4.08 1.31
N LEU A 261 -12.87 2.79 1.44
CA LEU A 261 -14.24 2.31 1.58
C LEU A 261 -14.72 2.48 3.02
N LEU A 262 -15.94 2.99 3.23
CA LEU A 262 -16.52 3.06 4.58
C LEU A 262 -16.85 1.65 5.06
N GLN A 263 -16.10 1.12 6.04
CA GLN A 263 -16.39 -0.17 6.65
C GLN A 263 -17.69 -0.11 7.47
N SER A 264 -18.78 -0.67 6.92
CA SER A 264 -20.12 -0.63 7.53
C SER A 264 -20.79 -1.99 7.70
N GLY A 265 -20.07 -3.09 7.44
CA GLY A 265 -20.59 -4.46 7.62
C GLY A 265 -21.47 -4.94 6.46
N GLY A 266 -21.24 -4.42 5.26
CA GLY A 266 -21.91 -4.83 4.03
C GLY A 266 -21.81 -3.82 2.88
N ASN A 267 -21.49 -4.34 1.69
CA ASN A 267 -21.43 -3.63 0.40
C ASN A 267 -20.69 -2.27 0.43
N GLU A 268 -19.53 -2.27 1.09
CA GLU A 268 -18.60 -1.15 1.25
C GLU A 268 -18.21 -0.54 -0.11
N ALA A 269 -18.07 -1.38 -1.15
CA ALA A 269 -17.74 -1.00 -2.52
C ALA A 269 -18.98 -0.71 -3.40
N GLY A 270 -20.19 -0.68 -2.82
CA GLY A 270 -21.46 -0.68 -3.58
C GLY A 270 -21.64 0.48 -4.56
N PHE A 271 -21.04 1.63 -4.28
CA PHE A 271 -21.07 2.79 -5.18
C PHE A 271 -20.34 2.53 -6.50
N LEU A 272 -19.43 1.55 -6.58
CA LEU A 272 -18.75 1.19 -7.83
C LEU A 272 -19.70 0.54 -8.85
N VAL A 273 -20.75 -0.13 -8.37
CA VAL A 273 -21.74 -0.87 -9.19
C VAL A 273 -22.67 0.09 -9.93
N ASP A 274 -23.24 1.08 -9.26
CA ASP A 274 -24.10 2.11 -9.86
C ASP A 274 -23.24 3.19 -10.55
N PRO A 275 -23.32 3.36 -11.89
CA PRO A 275 -22.60 4.43 -12.58
C PRO A 275 -22.92 5.84 -12.07
N ALA A 276 -24.13 6.08 -11.55
CA ALA A 276 -24.49 7.36 -10.97
C ALA A 276 -23.80 7.57 -9.61
N ALA A 277 -23.77 6.56 -8.74
CA ALA A 277 -23.01 6.59 -7.48
C ALA A 277 -21.50 6.74 -7.71
N ARG A 278 -20.94 6.01 -8.67
CA ARG A 278 -19.53 6.12 -9.06
C ARG A 278 -19.18 7.51 -9.57
N SER A 279 -20.03 8.10 -10.41
CA SER A 279 -19.90 9.48 -10.88
C SER A 279 -20.03 10.51 -9.73
N ARG A 280 -20.96 10.31 -8.78
CA ARG A 280 -21.07 11.14 -7.57
C ARG A 280 -19.79 11.08 -6.74
N ALA A 281 -19.21 9.89 -6.52
CA ALA A 281 -17.96 9.71 -5.79
C ALA A 281 -16.80 10.46 -6.46
N VAL A 282 -16.62 10.29 -7.78
CA VAL A 282 -15.59 11.01 -8.55
C VAL A 282 -15.76 12.53 -8.44
N GLN A 283 -16.99 13.04 -8.59
CA GLN A 283 -17.28 14.47 -8.48
C GLN A 283 -17.01 15.01 -7.06
N ALA A 284 -17.39 14.27 -6.01
CA ALA A 284 -17.16 14.67 -4.63
C ALA A 284 -15.66 14.71 -4.29
N ILE A 285 -14.88 13.73 -4.73
CA ILE A 285 -13.41 13.72 -4.59
C ILE A 285 -12.79 14.95 -5.28
N VAL A 286 -13.17 15.21 -6.54
CA VAL A 286 -12.63 16.36 -7.29
C VAL A 286 -13.05 17.70 -6.67
N ALA A 287 -14.26 17.80 -6.12
CA ALA A 287 -14.71 18.99 -5.39
C ALA A 287 -13.87 19.22 -4.12
N GLU A 288 -13.64 18.18 -3.32
CA GLU A 288 -12.87 18.26 -2.07
C GLU A 288 -11.41 18.67 -2.32
N VAL A 289 -10.76 18.08 -3.33
CA VAL A 289 -9.40 18.43 -3.78
C VAL A 289 -9.29 19.90 -4.16
N ARG A 290 -10.28 20.44 -4.89
CA ARG A 290 -10.33 21.85 -5.28
C ARG A 290 -10.61 22.76 -4.08
N GLN A 291 -11.55 22.38 -3.22
CA GLN A 291 -11.97 23.19 -2.07
C GLN A 291 -10.84 23.40 -1.06
N ARG A 292 -10.02 22.37 -0.82
CA ARG A 292 -8.92 22.43 0.17
C ARG A 292 -7.56 22.72 -0.43
N GLY A 293 -7.45 22.72 -1.76
CA GLY A 293 -6.20 22.92 -2.47
C GLY A 293 -5.20 21.80 -2.20
N TYR A 294 -5.67 20.55 -2.19
CA TYR A 294 -4.80 19.37 -2.10
C TYR A 294 -3.95 19.21 -3.37
N ASP A 295 -2.83 18.50 -3.25
CA ASP A 295 -1.90 18.22 -4.36
C ASP A 295 -2.28 16.94 -5.14
N GLY A 296 -3.16 16.13 -4.57
CA GLY A 296 -3.63 14.90 -5.19
C GLY A 296 -4.65 14.14 -4.34
N VAL A 297 -4.84 12.88 -4.71
CA VAL A 297 -5.70 11.91 -4.02
C VAL A 297 -4.97 10.56 -3.97
N ASN A 298 -5.19 9.80 -2.91
CA ASN A 298 -4.75 8.41 -2.79
C ASN A 298 -5.96 7.51 -2.64
N ILE A 299 -6.17 6.59 -3.58
CA ILE A 299 -7.30 5.67 -3.56
C ILE A 299 -6.88 4.36 -2.89
N ASP A 300 -7.56 4.02 -1.80
CA ASP A 300 -7.26 2.89 -0.96
C ASP A 300 -8.50 2.00 -0.78
N PHE A 301 -8.89 1.34 -1.88
CA PHE A 301 -10.05 0.45 -1.90
C PHE A 301 -9.61 -0.98 -1.70
N GLU A 302 -9.56 -1.36 -0.44
CA GLU A 302 -9.06 -2.64 0.02
C GLU A 302 -10.09 -3.79 -0.10
N LEU A 303 -9.58 -5.03 -0.01
CA LEU A 303 -10.38 -6.28 0.07
C LEU A 303 -11.38 -6.46 -1.08
N LEU A 304 -11.00 -6.03 -2.29
CA LEU A 304 -11.83 -6.14 -3.48
C LEU A 304 -11.64 -7.51 -4.17
N PRO A 305 -12.69 -8.35 -4.29
CA PRO A 305 -12.61 -9.65 -4.93
C PRO A 305 -12.54 -9.50 -6.47
N PRO A 306 -12.24 -10.58 -7.22
CA PRO A 306 -12.03 -10.53 -8.67
C PRO A 306 -13.19 -9.90 -9.47
N GLU A 307 -14.42 -10.07 -9.01
CA GLU A 307 -15.64 -9.54 -9.63
C GLU A 307 -15.70 -8.00 -9.61
N ALA A 308 -14.97 -7.36 -8.68
CA ALA A 308 -14.89 -5.90 -8.58
C ALA A 308 -13.90 -5.26 -9.56
N GLU A 309 -13.04 -6.05 -10.23
CA GLU A 309 -12.01 -5.54 -11.16
C GLU A 309 -12.54 -4.57 -12.22
N PRO A 310 -13.55 -4.91 -13.04
CA PRO A 310 -14.05 -4.00 -14.06
C PRO A 310 -14.65 -2.71 -13.47
N LEU A 311 -15.18 -2.78 -12.24
CA LEU A 311 -15.81 -1.65 -11.56
C LEU A 311 -14.76 -0.69 -10.98
N MET A 312 -13.72 -1.23 -10.34
CA MET A 312 -12.55 -0.49 -9.87
C MET A 312 -11.79 0.14 -11.06
N SER A 313 -11.57 -0.63 -12.13
CA SER A 313 -11.00 -0.13 -13.38
C SER A 313 -11.83 0.96 -14.04
N ALA A 314 -13.16 0.91 -13.95
CA ALA A 314 -14.04 2.00 -14.42
C ALA A 314 -13.87 3.26 -13.55
N PHE A 315 -13.89 3.12 -12.23
CA PHE A 315 -13.71 4.23 -11.29
C PHE A 315 -12.38 4.96 -11.49
N ILE A 316 -11.26 4.22 -11.56
CA ILE A 316 -9.93 4.81 -11.76
C ILE A 316 -9.85 5.58 -13.10
N ARG A 317 -10.46 5.05 -14.17
CA ARG A 317 -10.54 5.74 -15.48
C ARG A 317 -11.45 6.96 -15.48
N GLU A 318 -12.49 6.98 -14.65
CA GLU A 318 -13.39 8.13 -14.48
C GLU A 318 -12.71 9.22 -13.64
N LEU A 319 -12.03 8.83 -12.55
CA LEU A 319 -11.30 9.72 -11.66
C LEU A 319 -10.12 10.42 -12.34
N ASP A 320 -9.25 9.68 -13.04
CA ASP A 320 -8.14 10.28 -13.81
C ASP A 320 -8.66 11.34 -14.80
N ARG A 321 -9.73 11.05 -15.55
CA ARG A 321 -10.30 12.03 -16.50
C ARG A 321 -10.88 13.28 -15.83
N ALA A 322 -11.39 13.16 -14.59
CA ALA A 322 -12.05 14.26 -13.89
C ALA A 322 -11.09 15.10 -13.03
N LEU A 323 -10.00 14.50 -12.55
CA LEU A 323 -9.04 15.13 -11.65
C LEU A 323 -8.23 16.22 -12.40
N PRO A 324 -8.10 17.47 -11.89
CA PRO A 324 -7.38 18.54 -12.58
C PRO A 324 -5.92 18.17 -12.87
N THR A 325 -5.38 18.55 -14.04
CA THR A 325 -4.10 18.02 -14.57
C THR A 325 -2.86 18.37 -13.75
N ASP A 326 -2.95 19.34 -12.83
CA ASP A 326 -1.91 19.68 -11.85
C ASP A 326 -1.93 18.79 -10.60
N LYS A 327 -2.94 17.93 -10.45
CA LYS A 327 -3.15 17.06 -9.29
C LYS A 327 -2.75 15.62 -9.57
N ARG A 328 -2.22 14.97 -8.54
CA ARG A 328 -1.72 13.59 -8.57
C ARG A 328 -2.80 12.56 -8.25
N LEU A 329 -2.85 11.45 -8.99
CA LEU A 329 -3.66 10.27 -8.67
C LEU A 329 -2.78 9.12 -8.18
N ASP A 330 -2.88 8.81 -6.90
CA ASP A 330 -2.25 7.64 -6.28
C ASP A 330 -3.25 6.51 -6.05
N ILE A 331 -2.73 5.27 -6.06
CA ILE A 331 -3.51 4.08 -5.73
C ILE A 331 -2.68 3.20 -4.80
N ALA A 332 -3.22 2.90 -3.62
CA ALA A 332 -2.71 1.86 -2.74
C ALA A 332 -3.10 0.48 -3.28
N ALA A 333 -2.14 -0.43 -3.35
CA ALA A 333 -2.28 -1.70 -4.07
C ALA A 333 -1.80 -2.89 -3.23
N PHE A 334 -2.71 -3.83 -3.00
CA PHE A 334 -2.38 -5.14 -2.44
C PHE A 334 -1.32 -5.90 -3.25
N PRO A 335 -0.36 -6.56 -2.57
CA PRO A 335 0.44 -7.64 -3.14
C PRO A 335 -0.42 -8.77 -3.73
N LYS A 336 0.12 -9.51 -4.70
CA LYS A 336 -0.57 -10.59 -5.43
C LYS A 336 0.10 -11.97 -5.29
N VAL A 337 1.43 -12.01 -5.19
CA VAL A 337 2.19 -13.25 -4.99
C VAL A 337 1.95 -13.76 -3.58
N ASP A 338 1.55 -15.02 -3.44
CA ASP A 338 1.12 -15.65 -2.18
C ASP A 338 -0.01 -14.91 -1.42
N VAL A 339 -0.89 -14.19 -2.14
CA VAL A 339 -2.08 -13.56 -1.54
C VAL A 339 -3.34 -14.09 -2.23
N ASP A 340 -4.37 -14.37 -1.44
CA ASP A 340 -5.64 -14.90 -1.95
C ASP A 340 -6.30 -13.90 -2.93
N PRO A 341 -6.79 -14.33 -4.11
CA PRO A 341 -7.45 -13.45 -5.08
C PRO A 341 -8.67 -12.68 -4.54
N SER A 342 -9.32 -13.12 -3.47
CA SER A 342 -10.40 -12.35 -2.81
C SER A 342 -9.92 -11.00 -2.23
N VAL A 343 -8.62 -10.87 -1.93
CA VAL A 343 -8.02 -9.66 -1.33
C VAL A 343 -7.58 -8.65 -2.39
N HIS A 344 -7.04 -9.11 -3.51
CA HIS A 344 -6.41 -8.27 -4.55
C HIS A 344 -7.02 -8.37 -5.95
N GLY A 345 -8.06 -9.18 -6.11
CA GLY A 345 -8.65 -9.51 -7.41
C GLY A 345 -9.16 -8.28 -8.15
N GLY A 346 -9.74 -7.33 -7.42
CA GLY A 346 -10.22 -6.06 -7.96
C GLY A 346 -9.11 -5.11 -8.45
N HIS A 347 -7.84 -5.37 -8.14
CA HIS A 347 -6.73 -4.49 -8.51
C HIS A 347 -6.12 -4.85 -9.87
N ASN A 348 -6.44 -4.05 -10.89
CA ASN A 348 -5.84 -4.19 -12.22
C ASN A 348 -4.60 -3.32 -12.39
N TRP A 349 -3.44 -3.90 -12.12
CA TRP A 349 -2.14 -3.23 -12.24
C TRP A 349 -1.84 -2.68 -13.65
N ARG A 350 -2.41 -3.26 -14.73
CA ARG A 350 -2.27 -2.69 -16.09
C ARG A 350 -3.08 -1.42 -16.29
N VAL A 351 -4.23 -1.29 -15.61
CA VAL A 351 -5.02 -0.05 -15.59
C VAL A 351 -4.34 0.98 -14.69
N PHE A 352 -3.81 0.57 -13.54
CA PHE A 352 -3.06 1.46 -12.64
C PHE A 352 -1.80 2.01 -13.34
N ALA A 353 -1.06 1.19 -14.11
CA ALA A 353 0.07 1.65 -14.92
C ALA A 353 -0.28 2.81 -15.88
N GLN A 354 -1.49 2.77 -16.46
CA GLN A 354 -1.98 3.75 -17.44
C GLN A 354 -2.48 5.03 -16.77
N HIS A 355 -3.16 4.93 -15.62
CA HIS A 355 -3.97 6.02 -15.06
C HIS A 355 -3.45 6.60 -13.73
N ALA A 356 -2.66 5.86 -12.96
CA ALA A 356 -2.07 6.37 -11.72
C ALA A 356 -0.74 7.08 -11.97
N ASP A 357 -0.44 8.11 -11.19
CA ASP A 357 0.86 8.79 -11.17
C ASP A 357 1.85 8.09 -10.25
N GLN A 358 1.38 7.56 -9.11
CA GLN A 358 2.09 6.52 -8.34
C GLN A 358 1.15 5.37 -7.94
N VAL A 359 1.74 4.19 -7.76
CA VAL A 359 1.11 2.99 -7.19
C VAL A 359 1.90 2.63 -5.94
N ILE A 360 1.22 2.58 -4.80
CA ILE A 360 1.83 2.25 -3.52
C ILE A 360 1.68 0.74 -3.30
N LEU A 361 2.77 -0.01 -3.42
CA LEU A 361 2.76 -1.45 -3.16
C LEU A 361 2.77 -1.71 -1.66
N MET A 362 1.66 -2.17 -1.10
CA MET A 362 1.48 -2.45 0.33
C MET A 362 2.13 -3.78 0.74
N ALA A 363 3.45 -3.92 0.54
CA ALA A 363 4.20 -5.14 0.81
C ALA A 363 4.55 -5.34 2.29
N TYR A 364 3.54 -5.23 3.15
CA TYR A 364 3.54 -5.59 4.57
C TYR A 364 2.34 -6.52 4.85
N ASP A 365 2.14 -6.91 6.10
CA ASP A 365 1.03 -7.77 6.56
C ASP A 365 0.93 -9.15 5.88
N ARG A 366 2.07 -9.72 5.44
CA ARG A 366 2.14 -11.14 5.05
C ARG A 366 1.81 -12.08 6.23
N HIS A 367 2.12 -11.62 7.43
CA HIS A 367 1.51 -12.07 8.67
C HIS A 367 0.91 -10.84 9.33
N TYR A 368 -0.35 -10.95 9.74
CA TYR A 368 -1.20 -9.86 10.20
C TYR A 368 -1.88 -10.24 11.52
N LEU A 369 -2.69 -9.34 12.08
CA LEU A 369 -3.35 -9.54 13.38
C LEU A 369 -4.08 -10.89 13.54
N GLY A 370 -4.63 -11.42 12.44
CA GLY A 370 -5.40 -12.66 12.39
C GLY A 370 -4.67 -13.90 11.91
N SER A 371 -3.43 -13.76 11.42
CA SER A 371 -2.62 -14.94 11.08
C SER A 371 -1.98 -15.55 12.32
N GLN A 372 -1.41 -16.74 12.14
CA GLN A 372 -0.34 -17.23 13.01
C GLN A 372 0.80 -16.19 13.15
N PRO A 373 1.63 -16.24 14.22
CA PRO A 373 2.83 -15.44 14.35
C PRO A 373 3.78 -15.68 13.17
N GLY A 374 4.38 -14.61 12.65
CA GLY A 374 5.35 -14.74 11.57
C GLY A 374 5.83 -13.41 10.99
N PRO A 375 6.77 -13.45 10.04
CA PRO A 375 7.37 -12.25 9.45
C PRO A 375 6.34 -11.40 8.71
N VAL A 376 6.17 -10.16 9.18
CA VAL A 376 5.20 -9.17 8.69
C VAL A 376 5.51 -8.76 7.23
N SER A 377 6.79 -8.66 6.86
CA SER A 377 7.21 -8.27 5.50
C SER A 377 8.47 -9.04 5.09
N PRO A 378 8.37 -10.30 4.63
CA PRO A 378 9.54 -11.08 4.22
C PRO A 378 10.19 -10.49 2.96
N ALA A 379 11.50 -10.22 2.99
CA ALA A 379 12.19 -9.53 1.90
C ALA A 379 12.04 -10.23 0.52
N GLY A 380 12.09 -11.57 0.48
CA GLY A 380 11.88 -12.33 -0.75
C GLY A 380 10.46 -12.19 -1.32
N TRP A 381 9.44 -12.09 -0.44
CA TRP A 381 8.05 -11.88 -0.84
C TRP A 381 7.78 -10.45 -1.32
N VAL A 382 8.39 -9.46 -0.67
CA VAL A 382 8.39 -8.06 -1.13
C VAL A 382 8.98 -7.98 -2.55
N GLU A 383 10.15 -8.58 -2.78
CA GLU A 383 10.80 -8.53 -4.08
C GLU A 383 10.05 -9.31 -5.17
N ALA A 384 9.38 -10.41 -4.83
CA ALA A 384 8.54 -11.16 -5.76
C ALA A 384 7.32 -10.33 -6.23
N ASN A 385 6.63 -9.67 -5.30
CA ASN A 385 5.51 -8.78 -5.62
C ASN A 385 5.92 -7.54 -6.42
N LEU A 386 7.10 -6.99 -6.11
CA LEU A 386 7.66 -5.88 -6.87
C LEU A 386 7.94 -6.28 -8.33
N LYS A 387 8.47 -7.49 -8.57
CA LYS A 387 8.69 -8.01 -9.93
C LYS A 387 7.37 -8.20 -10.67
N GLU A 388 6.36 -8.82 -10.06
CA GLU A 388 5.03 -8.96 -10.66
C GLU A 388 4.42 -7.59 -11.02
N MET A 389 4.66 -6.55 -10.21
CA MET A 389 4.18 -5.19 -10.48
C MET A 389 4.89 -4.52 -11.67
N LEU A 390 6.20 -4.73 -11.79
CA LEU A 390 7.00 -4.30 -12.94
C LEU A 390 6.61 -5.07 -14.22
N ASP A 391 6.39 -6.38 -14.13
CA ASP A 391 5.98 -7.25 -15.24
C ASP A 391 4.53 -7.00 -15.69
N ALA A 392 3.67 -6.51 -14.79
CA ALA A 392 2.37 -5.93 -15.12
C ALA A 392 2.46 -4.60 -15.89
N GLY A 393 3.65 -4.01 -16.01
CA GLY A 393 3.93 -2.83 -16.82
C GLY A 393 3.89 -1.49 -16.07
N ILE A 394 3.86 -1.49 -14.73
CA ILE A 394 4.02 -0.26 -13.94
C ILE A 394 5.51 0.12 -13.95
N PRO A 395 5.91 1.30 -14.45
CA PRO A 395 7.32 1.72 -14.44
C PRO A 395 7.83 1.87 -13.00
N GLY A 396 9.08 1.49 -12.72
CA GLY A 396 9.67 1.61 -11.37
C GLY A 396 9.49 2.99 -10.74
N GLY A 397 9.73 4.07 -11.49
CA GLY A 397 9.53 5.45 -11.03
C GLY A 397 8.08 5.86 -10.72
N LYS A 398 7.09 4.99 -10.96
CA LYS A 398 5.71 5.10 -10.47
C LYS A 398 5.44 4.30 -9.20
N ILE A 399 6.36 3.47 -8.72
CA ILE A 399 6.12 2.58 -7.58
C ILE A 399 6.68 3.25 -6.32
N LEU A 400 5.82 3.47 -5.33
CA LEU A 400 6.25 3.70 -3.95
C LEU A 400 6.20 2.37 -3.20
N LEU A 401 7.33 1.97 -2.61
CA LEU A 401 7.39 0.74 -1.84
C LEU A 401 6.86 0.98 -0.43
N GLY A 402 5.78 0.28 -0.04
CA GLY A 402 5.25 0.31 1.32
C GLY A 402 6.27 -0.19 2.34
N VAL A 403 6.49 0.59 3.40
CA VAL A 403 7.39 0.26 4.50
C VAL A 403 6.66 0.41 5.83
N GLY A 404 6.66 -0.63 6.65
CA GLY A 404 6.06 -0.59 7.98
C GLY A 404 7.03 -0.15 9.06
N ALA A 405 6.52 0.54 10.09
CA ALA A 405 7.24 0.89 11.31
C ALA A 405 6.60 0.24 12.57
N TYR A 406 6.13 -1.00 12.44
CA TYR A 406 5.38 -1.73 13.47
C TYR A 406 5.67 -3.22 13.41
N GLY A 407 5.07 -3.96 14.33
CA GLY A 407 4.92 -5.40 14.29
C GLY A 407 3.56 -5.82 14.81
N TYR A 408 3.40 -7.12 15.04
CA TYR A 408 2.31 -7.63 15.87
C TYR A 408 2.89 -8.47 17.00
N ASP A 409 2.08 -8.60 18.04
CA ASP A 409 2.37 -9.31 19.27
C ASP A 409 1.25 -10.31 19.53
N TRP A 410 1.56 -11.57 19.30
CA TRP A 410 0.64 -12.71 19.32
C TRP A 410 0.89 -13.59 20.55
N PRO A 411 -0.05 -14.45 20.96
CA PRO A 411 0.26 -15.59 21.79
C PRO A 411 1.26 -16.51 21.07
N ALA A 412 2.32 -16.94 21.76
CA ALA A 412 3.38 -17.73 21.14
C ALA A 412 2.85 -19.09 20.66
N GLY A 413 3.11 -19.43 19.39
CA GLY A 413 2.61 -20.66 18.77
C GLY A 413 1.12 -20.66 18.42
N ALA A 414 0.44 -19.50 18.43
CA ALA A 414 -0.94 -19.38 17.96
C ALA A 414 -1.10 -19.77 16.48
N GLY A 415 -2.30 -20.26 16.12
CA GLY A 415 -2.70 -20.47 14.72
C GLY A 415 -3.38 -19.23 14.12
N PRO A 416 -3.94 -19.34 12.90
CA PRO A 416 -4.87 -18.35 12.37
C PRO A 416 -6.12 -18.17 13.28
N GLY A 417 -6.80 -17.02 13.18
CA GLY A 417 -8.03 -16.74 13.91
C GLY A 417 -7.82 -16.31 15.37
N ASN A 418 -6.67 -15.71 15.68
CA ASN A 418 -6.30 -15.24 17.03
C ASN A 418 -6.28 -13.71 17.16
N GLU A 419 -7.05 -12.99 16.33
CA GLU A 419 -7.17 -11.53 16.31
C GLU A 419 -7.45 -10.95 17.70
N ALA A 420 -8.39 -11.57 18.43
CA ALA A 420 -8.85 -11.14 19.75
C ALA A 420 -7.78 -11.25 20.87
N HIS A 421 -6.68 -11.95 20.61
CA HIS A 421 -5.57 -12.14 21.55
C HIS A 421 -4.24 -11.55 21.04
N SER A 422 -4.28 -10.91 19.87
CA SER A 422 -3.12 -10.34 19.20
C SER A 422 -3.20 -8.82 19.24
N THR A 423 -2.08 -8.13 19.06
CA THR A 423 -2.05 -6.65 19.13
C THR A 423 -1.08 -6.09 18.09
N PRO A 424 -1.44 -5.05 17.32
CA PRO A 424 -0.46 -4.32 16.52
C PRO A 424 0.40 -3.46 17.46
N VAL A 425 1.72 -3.50 17.29
CA VAL A 425 2.68 -2.86 18.19
C VAL A 425 3.61 -1.92 17.41
N PRO A 426 3.57 -0.60 17.67
CA PRO A 426 4.48 0.37 17.07
C PRO A 426 5.96 0.05 17.36
N LEU A 427 6.89 0.38 16.45
CA LEU A 427 8.33 0.12 16.62
C LEU A 427 8.90 0.73 17.91
N TRP A 428 8.47 1.94 18.29
CA TRP A 428 8.87 2.53 19.58
C TRP A 428 8.40 1.72 20.79
N GLN A 429 7.25 1.04 20.70
CA GLN A 429 6.74 0.17 21.76
C GLN A 429 7.50 -1.15 21.79
N VAL A 430 7.81 -1.74 20.63
CA VAL A 430 8.66 -2.93 20.53
C VAL A 430 10.02 -2.68 21.19
N LYS A 431 10.67 -1.54 20.92
CA LYS A 431 11.95 -1.17 21.55
C LYS A 431 11.83 -1.06 23.07
N ARG A 432 10.74 -0.46 23.59
CA ARG A 432 10.46 -0.42 25.04
C ARG A 432 10.26 -1.81 25.67
N ILE A 433 9.66 -2.77 24.96
CA ILE A 433 9.50 -4.15 25.43
C ILE A 433 10.88 -4.84 25.48
N LEU A 434 11.70 -4.71 24.43
CA LEU A 434 13.06 -5.23 24.39
C LEU A 434 13.90 -4.73 25.57
N ASP A 435 13.90 -3.41 25.82
CA ASP A 435 14.64 -2.79 26.91
C ASP A 435 14.13 -3.25 28.29
N ARG A 436 12.81 -3.24 28.52
CA ARG A 436 12.18 -3.64 29.79
C ARG A 436 12.53 -5.07 30.17
N HIS A 437 12.54 -5.99 29.20
CA HIS A 437 12.78 -7.42 29.44
C HIS A 437 14.26 -7.82 29.22
N GLY A 438 15.15 -6.88 28.85
CA GLY A 438 16.56 -7.16 28.57
C GLY A 438 16.79 -8.08 27.37
N ILE A 439 15.85 -8.11 26.41
CA ILE A 439 15.83 -9.08 25.31
C ILE A 439 16.70 -8.59 24.15
N ARG A 440 17.50 -9.50 23.59
CA ARG A 440 18.14 -9.30 22.29
C ARG A 440 17.30 -9.97 21.21
N PRO A 441 16.73 -9.21 20.24
CA PRO A 441 15.90 -9.79 19.20
C PRO A 441 16.70 -10.72 18.30
N ARG A 442 16.06 -11.81 17.86
CA ARG A 442 16.62 -12.73 16.87
C ARG A 442 16.39 -12.16 15.49
N TRP A 443 17.35 -12.40 14.59
CA TRP A 443 17.19 -12.09 13.17
C TRP A 443 16.94 -13.37 12.40
N ASP A 444 15.75 -13.53 11.84
CA ASP A 444 15.53 -14.61 10.89
C ASP A 444 16.22 -14.27 9.57
N ARG A 445 17.10 -15.17 9.12
CA ARG A 445 17.87 -15.01 7.88
C ARG A 445 17.04 -15.25 6.63
N ALA A 446 15.96 -16.04 6.72
CA ALA A 446 15.15 -16.40 5.56
C ALA A 446 14.19 -15.26 5.15
N SER A 447 13.43 -14.74 6.11
CA SER A 447 12.52 -13.59 5.90
C SER A 447 13.23 -12.24 5.94
N GLN A 448 14.40 -12.15 6.57
CA GLN A 448 15.08 -10.89 6.91
C GLN A 448 14.22 -9.96 7.78
N ASN A 449 13.44 -10.54 8.72
CA ASN A 449 12.69 -9.81 9.74
C ASN A 449 13.24 -10.15 11.15
N PRO A 450 13.25 -9.19 12.08
CA PRO A 450 13.53 -9.45 13.49
C PRO A 450 12.30 -10.01 14.22
N HIS A 451 12.55 -10.85 15.21
CA HIS A 451 11.51 -11.39 16.09
C HIS A 451 12.06 -11.76 17.48
N PHE A 452 11.17 -11.92 18.46
CA PHE A 452 11.50 -12.46 19.78
C PHE A 452 10.27 -13.00 20.50
N THR A 453 10.50 -13.83 21.50
CA THR A 453 9.47 -14.25 22.46
C THR A 453 9.73 -13.64 23.83
N TYR A 454 8.67 -13.39 24.59
CA TYR A 454 8.74 -12.87 25.95
C TYR A 454 7.54 -13.37 26.78
N THR A 455 7.52 -13.07 28.08
CA THR A 455 6.35 -13.33 28.95
C THR A 455 5.55 -12.04 29.08
N GLY A 456 4.27 -12.09 28.69
CA GLY A 456 3.33 -10.98 28.77
C GLY A 456 3.04 -10.55 30.21
N GLU A 457 2.39 -9.39 30.36
CA GLU A 457 1.97 -8.86 31.67
C GLU A 457 0.88 -9.75 32.32
N ASP A 458 0.20 -10.58 31.53
CA ASP A 458 -0.74 -11.63 31.92
C ASP A 458 -0.06 -12.98 32.29
N GLY A 459 1.27 -13.06 32.19
CA GLY A 459 2.04 -14.28 32.41
C GLY A 459 2.09 -15.26 31.23
N GLN A 460 1.44 -14.95 30.10
CA GLN A 460 1.41 -15.85 28.94
C GLN A 460 2.66 -15.71 28.06
N PRO A 461 3.08 -16.77 27.34
CA PRO A 461 4.16 -16.66 26.37
C PRO A 461 3.66 -15.90 25.13
N ARG A 462 4.41 -14.86 24.74
CA ARG A 462 4.12 -13.93 23.65
C ARG A 462 5.21 -14.03 22.58
N GLU A 463 4.86 -13.77 21.32
CA GLU A 463 5.80 -13.69 20.20
C GLU A 463 5.56 -12.41 19.39
N ILE A 464 6.63 -11.64 19.18
CA ILE A 464 6.63 -10.42 18.37
C ILE A 464 7.48 -10.63 17.12
N TRP A 465 6.90 -10.34 15.94
CA TRP A 465 7.63 -10.06 14.71
C TRP A 465 7.38 -8.61 14.30
N TYR A 466 8.42 -7.89 13.88
CA TYR A 466 8.33 -6.44 13.68
C TYR A 466 9.24 -5.91 12.58
N LEU A 467 9.12 -4.63 12.26
CA LEU A 467 9.81 -3.96 11.17
C LEU A 467 10.67 -2.81 11.74
N ASP A 468 11.99 -2.92 11.61
CA ASP A 468 12.99 -2.02 12.20
C ASP A 468 13.82 -1.24 11.15
N GLU A 469 14.81 -0.48 11.60
CA GLU A 469 15.75 0.25 10.74
C GLU A 469 16.52 -0.66 9.75
N ARG A 470 16.73 -1.94 10.06
CA ARG A 470 17.43 -2.91 9.22
C ARG A 470 16.51 -3.47 8.15
N VAL A 471 15.24 -3.66 8.49
CA VAL A 471 14.16 -3.94 7.54
C VAL A 471 14.03 -2.78 6.57
N LEU A 472 13.89 -1.54 7.06
CA LEU A 472 13.81 -0.32 6.25
C LEU A 472 14.99 -0.20 5.27
N GLN A 473 16.22 -0.39 5.71
CA GLN A 473 17.40 -0.31 4.83
C GLN A 473 17.27 -1.23 3.60
N GLN A 474 16.75 -2.44 3.76
CA GLN A 474 16.52 -3.36 2.63
C GLN A 474 15.51 -2.79 1.61
N ARG A 475 14.51 -2.01 2.06
CA ARG A 475 13.51 -1.40 1.17
C ARG A 475 14.14 -0.25 0.41
N LEU A 476 15.00 0.54 1.04
CA LEU A 476 15.79 1.57 0.35
C LEU A 476 16.79 0.95 -0.65
N ASP A 477 17.33 -0.23 -0.35
CA ASP A 477 18.17 -0.99 -1.28
C ASP A 477 17.36 -1.49 -2.49
N MET A 478 16.12 -1.95 -2.28
CA MET A 478 15.18 -2.28 -3.37
C MET A 478 14.78 -1.06 -4.19
N VAL A 479 14.52 0.09 -3.56
CA VAL A 479 14.24 1.37 -4.26
C VAL A 479 15.38 1.72 -5.21
N ARG A 480 16.64 1.58 -4.77
CA ARG A 480 17.81 1.79 -5.62
C ARG A 480 17.96 0.73 -6.71
N LYS A 481 17.80 -0.56 -6.37
CA LYS A 481 17.95 -1.70 -7.28
C LYS A 481 16.97 -1.69 -8.44
N TYR A 482 15.73 -1.26 -8.19
CA TYR A 482 14.64 -1.28 -9.16
C TYR A 482 14.25 0.11 -9.69
N SER A 483 15.04 1.15 -9.35
CA SER A 483 14.78 2.55 -9.72
C SER A 483 13.34 3.00 -9.37
N LEU A 484 12.93 2.73 -8.14
CA LEU A 484 11.58 3.00 -7.67
C LEU A 484 11.34 4.50 -7.42
N GLY A 485 10.07 4.91 -7.48
CA GLY A 485 9.64 6.28 -7.20
C GLY A 485 9.96 6.72 -5.76
N GLY A 486 9.96 5.80 -4.80
CA GLY A 486 10.25 6.09 -3.40
C GLY A 486 9.71 5.05 -2.42
N ILE A 487 9.43 5.50 -1.19
CA ILE A 487 8.78 4.72 -0.13
C ILE A 487 7.48 5.38 0.35
N ALA A 488 6.59 4.57 0.91
CA ALA A 488 5.41 5.01 1.64
C ALA A 488 5.41 4.40 3.05
N ILE A 489 5.49 5.22 4.09
CA ILE A 489 5.62 4.79 5.49
C ILE A 489 4.23 4.54 6.09
N TRP A 490 3.92 3.29 6.44
CA TRP A 490 2.77 2.91 7.27
C TRP A 490 3.23 2.67 8.73
N ARG A 491 3.00 3.59 9.66
CA ARG A 491 2.51 4.96 9.45
C ARG A 491 3.24 5.92 10.38
N LEU A 492 3.13 7.22 10.11
CA LEU A 492 3.83 8.24 10.89
C LEU A 492 3.36 8.24 12.35
N GLY A 493 4.30 8.28 13.28
CA GLY A 493 4.07 8.17 14.72
C GLY A 493 4.29 6.77 15.30
N TYR A 494 4.61 5.77 14.47
CA TYR A 494 5.00 4.43 14.93
C TYR A 494 6.51 4.22 14.97
N GLU A 495 7.24 5.00 14.17
CA GLU A 495 8.69 4.95 14.05
C GLU A 495 9.45 5.67 15.19
N ASP A 496 10.78 5.58 15.15
CA ASP A 496 11.67 6.24 16.09
C ASP A 496 12.81 7.00 15.37
N ASP A 497 13.72 7.61 16.13
CA ASP A 497 14.83 8.36 15.54
C ASP A 497 15.81 7.47 14.76
N ALA A 498 15.99 6.20 15.14
CA ALA A 498 16.81 5.28 14.36
C ALA A 498 16.25 5.07 12.95
N PHE A 499 14.93 4.92 12.82
CA PHE A 499 14.22 4.83 11.54
C PHE A 499 14.42 6.10 10.69
N TRP A 500 14.18 7.29 11.24
CA TRP A 500 14.39 8.56 10.53
C TRP A 500 15.85 8.76 10.10
N ASN A 501 16.81 8.36 10.93
CA ASN A 501 18.23 8.47 10.62
C ASN A 501 18.65 7.56 9.44
N VAL A 502 17.94 6.47 9.15
CA VAL A 502 18.16 5.67 7.92
C VAL A 502 17.75 6.48 6.69
N ILE A 503 16.57 7.10 6.73
CA ILE A 503 16.03 7.91 5.63
C ILE A 503 16.96 9.11 5.34
N GLU A 504 17.36 9.82 6.40
CA GLU A 504 18.30 10.95 6.29
C GLU A 504 19.65 10.54 5.67
N ARG A 505 20.24 9.41 6.09
CA ARG A 505 21.49 8.91 5.49
C ARG A 505 21.33 8.50 4.02
N ALA A 506 20.16 8.03 3.62
CA ALA A 506 19.92 7.57 2.25
C ALA A 506 19.61 8.73 1.28
N TYR A 507 18.87 9.74 1.75
CA TYR A 507 18.22 10.74 0.89
C TYR A 507 18.56 12.20 1.25
N GLY A 508 19.06 12.45 2.46
CA GLY A 508 19.25 13.78 3.02
C GLY A 508 17.94 14.54 3.27
N PRO A 509 18.00 15.74 3.85
CA PRO A 509 16.85 16.65 3.90
C PRO A 509 16.46 17.08 2.49
N ARG A 510 15.18 17.36 2.28
CA ARG A 510 14.68 18.04 1.10
C ARG A 510 15.42 19.35 0.92
N ARG A 511 16.03 19.52 -0.25
CA ARG A 511 16.52 20.82 -0.70
C ARG A 511 15.29 21.68 -0.96
N GLY A 512 14.88 22.45 0.05
CA GLY A 512 13.72 23.31 -0.04
C GLY A 512 13.82 24.23 -1.27
N GLY A 513 12.73 24.33 -2.01
CA GLY A 513 12.53 25.37 -3.01
C GLY A 513 12.38 26.73 -2.33
N ALA A 514 13.47 27.24 -1.78
CA ALA A 514 13.50 28.55 -1.15
C ALA A 514 13.38 29.64 -2.22
N GLY A 515 12.15 30.07 -2.48
CA GLY A 515 11.81 31.23 -3.28
C GLY A 515 11.78 31.01 -4.80
N ARG A 516 10.57 30.95 -5.36
CA ARG A 516 10.20 31.62 -6.61
C ARG A 516 8.81 32.23 -6.45
#